data_AF-A0AAJ1STJ3-F1
#
_entry.id   AF-A0AAJ1STJ3-F1
#
_cell.length_a   1.000
_cell.length_b   1.000
_cell.length_c   1.000
_cell.angle_alpha   90.00
_cell.angle_beta   90.00
_cell.angle_gamma   90.00
#
_symmetry.space_group_name_H-M   'P 1'
#
loop_
_entity.id
_entity.type
_entity.pdbx_description
1 polymer ?
#
loop_
_entity_poly.entity_id
_entity_poly.type
_entity_poly.pdbx_seq_one_letter_code
_entity_poly.pdbx_strand_id
1 'polypeptide(L)'
;MTTTGKKLKVVFVLILLSLSNILPVTAIAEAADNPTMLEIISAEITSDQSGKKALNVKLNANNNSTKKVEKEIGLVENYLSDVERKEGDGYAYQVKSGKTMLEISPNTKQTINLSLPIDPTLYHSQTNKLIVDNKEYDITDAKEHKKETEVSTSNTDETKEGVSEENENSVSPFTLPRLSLPAVTVSTNQTISTEYTTDDQGTYPKANWQPTGNTNVLDHQGNKNGSNQWDGINSWDGDPNDRTHSYIEYGGTGNQADYAIRKFAKETTTPGLFDVYLNARGNVQKDITPLDLVLVVDWSGSMNDNDRIGEVKIGVDRFVDTLADSGITDKINMGYVGYS
;
A
#
# COMPACT_ATOMS: atom_id res chain seq x y z
N MET A 1 -40.91 -3.57 81.29
CA MET A 1 -40.76 -4.69 80.32
C MET A 1 -39.71 -4.27 79.30
N THR A 2 -38.45 -4.62 79.57
CA THR A 2 -37.67 -5.69 78.89
C THR A 2 -37.12 -5.20 77.52
N THR A 3 -35.88 -4.68 77.48
CA THR A 3 -34.58 -5.37 77.22
C THR A 3 -34.45 -5.81 75.76
N THR A 4 -33.39 -5.62 74.95
CA THR A 4 -31.97 -5.20 75.04
C THR A 4 -31.54 -5.11 73.56
N GLY A 5 -30.87 -4.09 73.02
CA GLY A 5 -29.45 -3.78 73.20
C GLY A 5 -28.54 -4.52 72.21
N LYS A 6 -27.86 -3.78 71.32
CA LYS A 6 -26.39 -3.84 71.14
C LYS A 6 -25.88 -2.65 70.31
N LYS A 7 -25.04 -1.85 70.98
CA LYS A 7 -24.09 -0.86 70.43
C LYS A 7 -22.87 -1.65 69.85
N LEU A 8 -21.92 -1.10 69.07
CA LEU A 8 -20.94 -0.09 69.52
C LEU A 8 -19.86 0.18 68.44
N LYS A 9 -19.54 1.47 68.25
CA LYS A 9 -18.26 2.19 68.00
C LYS A 9 -17.25 1.74 66.91
N VAL A 10 -17.03 2.70 66.00
CA VAL A 10 -15.76 3.39 65.66
C VAL A 10 -14.52 2.94 66.44
N VAL A 11 -13.45 2.59 65.71
CA VAL A 11 -12.07 2.62 66.19
C VAL A 11 -11.21 3.30 65.12
N PHE A 12 -10.69 4.47 65.47
CA PHE A 12 -9.59 5.17 64.78
C PHE A 12 -8.30 4.65 65.43
N VAL A 13 -7.36 4.12 64.64
CA VAL A 13 -5.97 3.90 65.08
C VAL A 13 -5.05 4.51 64.04
N LEU A 14 -4.52 5.67 64.41
CA LEU A 14 -3.29 6.25 63.92
C LEU A 14 -2.15 5.40 64.48
N ILE A 15 -1.19 4.92 63.68
CA ILE A 15 0.18 4.60 64.13
C ILE A 15 1.13 4.29 62.95
N LEU A 16 2.20 5.09 62.92
CA LEU A 16 3.58 4.88 62.45
C LEU A 16 3.91 4.75 60.96
N LEU A 17 4.49 5.83 60.44
CA LEU A 17 5.55 5.82 59.43
C LEU A 17 6.65 4.84 59.85
N SER A 18 6.92 3.85 59.01
CA SER A 18 8.24 3.25 58.87
C SER A 18 8.63 3.24 57.40
N LEU A 19 9.76 3.88 57.11
CA LEU A 19 10.44 3.78 55.83
C LEU A 19 10.83 2.32 55.60
N SER A 20 10.31 1.70 54.56
CA SER A 20 10.91 0.53 53.93
C SER A 20 10.94 0.75 52.43
N ASN A 21 12.16 0.80 51.91
CA ASN A 21 12.47 0.88 50.49
C ASN A 21 11.74 -0.22 49.73
N ILE A 22 10.75 0.15 48.93
CA ILE A 22 10.25 -0.70 47.85
C ILE A 22 10.71 0.00 46.58
N LEU A 23 11.78 -0.56 45.99
CA LEU A 23 12.16 -0.28 44.61
C LEU A 23 10.90 -0.42 43.75
N PRO A 24 10.56 0.53 42.86
CA PRO A 24 9.59 0.25 41.83
C PRO A 24 10.21 -0.85 40.96
N VAL A 25 9.79 -2.09 41.17
CA VAL A 25 9.76 -3.06 40.09
C VAL A 25 8.80 -2.45 39.08
N THR A 26 9.35 -1.74 38.10
CA THR A 26 8.70 -1.54 36.82
C THR A 26 8.42 -2.92 36.28
N ALA A 27 7.28 -3.48 36.66
CA ALA A 27 6.57 -4.40 35.81
C ALA A 27 6.27 -3.58 34.55
N ILE A 28 7.17 -3.68 33.58
CA ILE A 28 6.82 -3.46 32.20
C ILE A 28 5.74 -4.51 31.96
N ALA A 29 4.49 -4.08 32.04
CA ALA A 29 3.43 -4.76 31.32
C ALA A 29 3.92 -4.71 29.88
N GLU A 30 4.50 -5.83 29.44
CA GLU A 30 4.70 -6.16 28.05
C GLU A 30 3.29 -6.09 27.45
N ALA A 31 2.95 -4.91 26.91
CA ALA A 31 1.88 -4.79 25.97
C ALA A 31 2.23 -5.80 24.88
N ALA A 32 1.43 -6.85 24.78
CA ALA A 32 1.53 -7.86 23.76
C ALA A 32 1.12 -7.25 22.40
N ASP A 33 1.88 -6.28 21.93
CA ASP A 33 2.04 -6.03 20.50
C ASP A 33 3.22 -6.92 20.10
N ASN A 34 2.95 -8.19 19.77
CA ASN A 34 3.93 -8.97 19.03
C ASN A 34 4.23 -8.14 17.76
N PRO A 35 5.43 -7.54 17.59
CA PRO A 35 5.74 -6.86 16.34
C PRO A 35 5.64 -7.94 15.26
N THR A 36 4.75 -7.74 14.28
CA THR A 36 4.58 -8.70 13.20
C THR A 36 5.95 -8.95 12.56
N MET A 37 6.48 -10.17 12.70
CA MET A 37 7.85 -10.48 12.31
C MET A 37 8.05 -10.36 10.80
N LEU A 38 7.01 -10.68 10.03
CA LEU A 38 6.93 -10.52 8.59
C LEU A 38 5.67 -9.74 8.23
N GLU A 39 5.83 -8.58 7.61
CA GLU A 39 4.74 -7.81 7.02
C GLU A 39 4.87 -7.84 5.50
N ILE A 40 3.88 -8.40 4.80
CA ILE A 40 3.86 -8.44 3.34
C ILE A 40 3.43 -7.07 2.82
N ILE A 41 4.29 -6.45 2.01
CA ILE A 41 4.01 -5.17 1.35
C ILE A 41 3.32 -5.41 0.02
N SER A 42 3.85 -6.32 -0.79
CA SER A 42 3.25 -6.72 -2.07
C SER A 42 3.69 -8.11 -2.52
N ALA A 43 2.87 -8.74 -3.35
CA ALA A 43 3.15 -10.00 -4.01
C ALA A 43 2.64 -9.95 -5.46
N GLU A 44 3.56 -9.98 -6.43
CA GLU A 44 3.23 -9.66 -7.82
C GLU A 44 3.90 -10.62 -8.80
N ILE A 45 3.15 -11.14 -9.76
CA ILE A 45 3.70 -11.95 -10.85
C ILE A 45 4.09 -11.02 -11.99
N THR A 46 5.37 -11.00 -12.32
CA THR A 46 5.89 -10.29 -13.49
C THR A 46 6.37 -11.28 -14.55
N SER A 47 6.45 -10.83 -15.80
CA SER A 47 7.06 -11.58 -16.90
C SER A 47 8.19 -10.77 -17.49
N ASP A 48 9.35 -11.39 -17.67
CA ASP A 48 10.44 -10.76 -18.40
C ASP A 48 10.16 -10.70 -19.92
N GLN A 49 11.08 -10.07 -20.67
CA GLN A 49 10.99 -9.94 -22.13
C GLN A 49 11.01 -11.30 -22.87
N SER A 50 11.51 -12.35 -22.23
CA SER A 50 11.53 -13.72 -22.76
C SER A 50 10.27 -14.52 -22.41
N GLY A 51 9.34 -13.92 -21.66
CA GLY A 51 8.12 -14.56 -21.20
C GLY A 51 8.29 -15.42 -19.94
N LYS A 52 9.47 -15.44 -19.32
CA LYS A 52 9.67 -16.13 -18.04
C LYS A 52 8.99 -15.36 -16.94
N LYS A 53 8.23 -16.07 -16.11
CA LYS A 53 7.45 -15.50 -15.01
C LYS A 53 8.20 -15.63 -13.68
N ALA A 54 8.05 -14.63 -12.83
CA ALA A 54 8.54 -14.66 -11.45
C ALA A 54 7.50 -14.06 -10.52
N LEU A 55 7.34 -14.65 -9.34
CA LEU A 55 6.62 -14.08 -8.22
C LEU A 55 7.58 -13.19 -7.42
N ASN A 56 7.28 -11.90 -7.37
CA ASN A 56 8.04 -10.91 -6.65
C ASN A 56 7.32 -10.60 -5.34
N VAL A 57 7.97 -10.87 -4.21
CA VAL A 57 7.42 -10.61 -2.88
C VAL A 57 8.26 -9.55 -2.21
N LYS A 58 7.63 -8.43 -1.87
CA LYS A 58 8.23 -7.37 -1.05
C LYS A 58 7.68 -7.46 0.36
N LEU A 59 8.56 -7.53 1.35
CA LEU A 59 8.16 -7.69 2.76
C LEU A 59 9.08 -6.93 3.70
N ASN A 60 8.56 -6.52 4.86
CA ASN A 60 9.36 -6.05 5.98
C ASN A 60 9.65 -7.21 6.92
N ALA A 61 10.93 -7.43 7.20
CA ALA A 61 11.41 -8.38 8.19
C ALA A 61 11.82 -7.64 9.46
N ASN A 62 11.31 -8.08 10.61
CA ASN A 62 11.58 -7.52 11.93
C ASN A 62 11.91 -8.64 12.92
N ASN A 63 13.16 -9.10 12.92
CA ASN A 63 13.67 -10.09 13.87
C ASN A 63 14.42 -9.39 15.01
N ASN A 64 13.71 -9.04 16.09
CA ASN A 64 14.32 -8.46 17.30
C ASN A 64 14.92 -9.51 18.26
N SER A 65 15.00 -10.78 17.84
CA SER A 65 15.57 -11.84 18.67
C SER A 65 17.08 -11.99 18.45
N THR A 66 17.74 -12.58 19.43
CA THR A 66 19.17 -12.92 19.36
C THR A 66 19.44 -14.21 18.57
N LYS A 67 18.41 -14.83 17.99
CA LYS A 67 18.50 -16.07 17.22
C LYS A 67 18.05 -15.84 15.78
N LYS A 68 18.56 -16.69 14.89
CA LYS A 68 18.04 -16.81 13.53
C LYS A 68 16.60 -17.32 13.61
N VAL A 69 15.73 -16.80 12.75
CA VAL A 69 14.35 -17.27 12.62
C VAL A 69 14.10 -17.74 11.20
N GLU A 70 13.33 -18.81 11.07
CA GLU A 70 12.99 -19.42 9.79
C GLU A 70 11.48 -19.28 9.55
N LYS A 71 11.11 -18.95 8.31
CA LYS A 71 9.74 -18.68 7.89
C LYS A 71 9.45 -19.38 6.58
N GLU A 72 8.31 -20.06 6.53
CA GLU A 72 7.82 -20.69 5.31
C GLU A 72 6.92 -19.70 4.57
N ILE A 73 7.20 -19.51 3.29
CA ILE A 73 6.39 -18.77 2.35
C ILE A 73 5.95 -19.75 1.26
N GLY A 74 4.64 -19.91 1.10
CA GLY A 74 4.03 -20.85 0.16
C GLY A 74 3.00 -20.19 -0.74
N LEU A 75 2.39 -21.00 -1.58
CA LEU A 75 1.25 -20.66 -2.42
C LEU A 75 0.12 -21.66 -2.15
N VAL A 76 -1.14 -21.23 -2.29
CA VAL A 76 -2.29 -22.14 -2.25
C VAL A 76 -2.15 -23.19 -3.35
N GLU A 77 -1.82 -22.75 -4.56
CA GLU A 77 -1.42 -23.62 -5.67
C GLU A 77 0.05 -23.44 -5.99
N ASN A 78 0.81 -24.52 -5.89
CA ASN A 78 2.25 -24.43 -6.06
C ASN A 78 2.66 -24.48 -7.54
N TYR A 79 3.30 -23.40 -7.99
CA TYR A 79 3.94 -23.30 -9.30
C TYR A 79 5.37 -22.76 -9.22
N LEU A 80 6.01 -22.76 -8.04
CA LEU A 80 7.36 -22.23 -7.90
C LEU A 80 8.41 -23.26 -8.36
N SER A 81 9.37 -22.80 -9.16
CA SER A 81 10.57 -23.57 -9.50
C SER A 81 11.53 -23.62 -8.32
N ASP A 82 12.27 -24.72 -8.19
CA ASP A 82 13.31 -24.84 -7.17
C ASP A 82 14.41 -23.80 -7.36
N VAL A 83 14.93 -23.29 -6.24
CA VAL A 83 15.97 -22.27 -6.18
C VAL A 83 16.99 -22.70 -5.14
N GLU A 84 18.23 -22.88 -5.59
CA GLU A 84 19.36 -23.08 -4.68
C GLU A 84 19.47 -21.90 -3.71
N ARG A 85 20.02 -22.18 -2.52
CA ARG A 85 20.12 -21.19 -1.45
C ARG A 85 20.79 -19.91 -1.94
N LYS A 86 20.10 -18.78 -1.78
CA LYS A 86 20.63 -17.43 -2.03
C LYS A 86 20.78 -16.69 -0.71
N GLU A 87 21.90 -15.98 -0.58
CA GLU A 87 22.19 -15.15 0.59
C GLU A 87 22.04 -13.67 0.22
N GLY A 88 21.42 -12.92 1.12
CA GLY A 88 21.35 -11.46 1.09
C GLY A 88 21.91 -10.90 2.39
N ASP A 89 22.00 -9.57 2.47
CA ASP A 89 22.40 -8.92 3.71
C ASP A 89 21.33 -9.14 4.78
N GLY A 90 21.65 -9.86 5.87
CA GLY A 90 20.72 -10.12 6.97
C GLY A 90 19.66 -11.21 6.73
N TYR A 91 19.64 -11.89 5.58
CA TYR A 91 18.69 -12.97 5.28
C TYR A 91 19.24 -14.00 4.27
N ALA A 92 18.61 -15.18 4.19
CA ALA A 92 18.84 -16.15 3.13
C ALA A 92 17.53 -16.83 2.74
N TYR A 93 17.40 -17.29 1.50
CA TYR A 93 16.23 -18.04 1.09
C TYR A 93 16.55 -19.18 0.14
N GLN A 94 15.70 -20.20 0.16
CA GLN A 94 15.74 -21.34 -0.77
C GLN A 94 14.32 -21.74 -1.15
N VAL A 95 14.12 -22.22 -2.37
CA VAL A 95 12.85 -22.81 -2.80
C VAL A 95 13.08 -24.29 -3.05
N LYS A 96 12.34 -25.14 -2.35
CA LYS A 96 12.43 -26.60 -2.51
C LYS A 96 11.04 -27.21 -2.49
N SER A 97 10.74 -27.99 -3.54
CA SER A 97 9.42 -28.58 -3.74
C SER A 97 8.31 -27.51 -3.69
N GLY A 98 8.64 -26.33 -4.23
CA GLY A 98 7.84 -25.09 -4.28
C GLY A 98 7.35 -24.54 -2.94
N LYS A 99 8.04 -24.87 -1.85
CA LYS A 99 8.00 -24.11 -0.60
C LYS A 99 9.23 -23.23 -0.49
N THR A 100 9.04 -21.96 -0.15
CA THR A 100 10.14 -21.03 0.09
C THR A 100 10.46 -21.01 1.57
N MET A 101 11.69 -21.32 1.94
CA MET A 101 12.20 -21.17 3.29
C MET A 101 13.02 -19.88 3.35
N LEU A 102 12.56 -18.91 4.13
CA LEU A 102 13.22 -17.63 4.38
C LEU A 102 13.84 -17.66 5.78
N GLU A 103 15.14 -17.45 5.85
CA GLU A 103 15.90 -17.32 7.09
C GLU A 103 16.26 -15.86 7.32
N ILE A 104 16.02 -15.36 8.52
CA ILE A 104 16.31 -13.97 8.91
C ILE A 104 17.29 -13.99 10.07
N SER A 105 18.40 -13.28 9.90
CA SER A 105 19.47 -13.16 10.90
C SER A 105 18.97 -12.48 12.19
N PRO A 106 19.66 -12.69 13.33
CA PRO A 106 19.36 -11.98 14.58
C PRO A 106 19.42 -10.46 14.41
N ASN A 107 18.54 -9.74 15.12
CA ASN A 107 18.51 -8.28 15.15
C ASN A 107 18.36 -7.60 13.77
N THR A 108 17.73 -8.27 12.82
CA THR A 108 17.49 -7.75 11.47
C THR A 108 16.19 -6.95 11.41
N LYS A 109 16.27 -5.69 10.95
CA LYS A 109 15.10 -4.87 10.60
C LYS A 109 15.32 -4.25 9.21
N GLN A 110 14.71 -4.83 8.19
CA GLN A 110 14.87 -4.36 6.81
C GLN A 110 13.73 -4.80 5.89
N THR A 111 13.62 -4.13 4.75
CA THR A 111 12.78 -4.58 3.64
C THR A 111 13.55 -5.60 2.79
N ILE A 112 12.91 -6.72 2.49
CA ILE A 112 13.44 -7.81 1.66
C ILE A 112 12.61 -7.90 0.38
N ASN A 113 13.30 -8.03 -0.76
CA ASN A 113 12.69 -8.31 -2.05
C ASN A 113 13.09 -9.72 -2.49
N LEU A 114 12.10 -10.60 -2.64
CA LEU A 114 12.28 -11.96 -3.13
C LEU A 114 11.78 -12.03 -4.57
N SER A 115 12.58 -12.59 -5.46
CA SER A 115 12.17 -12.94 -6.82
C SER A 115 12.21 -14.46 -6.96
N LEU A 116 11.03 -15.07 -7.02
CA LEU A 116 10.82 -16.52 -7.02
C LEU A 116 10.41 -16.97 -8.44
N PRO A 117 11.24 -17.76 -9.15
CA PRO A 117 10.93 -18.21 -10.50
C PRO A 117 9.71 -19.13 -10.52
N ILE A 118 8.87 -18.99 -11.54
CA ILE A 118 7.66 -19.78 -11.74
C ILE A 118 7.93 -20.87 -12.77
N ASP A 119 7.51 -22.10 -12.45
CA ASP A 119 7.48 -23.21 -13.40
C ASP A 119 6.32 -22.99 -14.40
N PRO A 120 6.61 -22.74 -15.69
CA PRO A 120 5.58 -22.48 -16.68
C PRO A 120 4.68 -23.69 -16.94
N THR A 121 5.11 -24.91 -16.60
CA THR A 121 4.30 -26.12 -16.78
C THR A 121 3.22 -26.28 -15.72
N LEU A 122 3.40 -25.66 -14.55
CA LEU A 122 2.48 -25.70 -13.41
C LEU A 122 1.61 -24.44 -13.30
N TYR A 123 2.01 -23.36 -13.96
CA TYR A 123 1.29 -22.10 -13.92
C TYR A 123 0.16 -22.08 -14.97
N HIS A 124 -1.08 -21.92 -14.51
CA HIS A 124 -2.29 -22.02 -15.35
C HIS A 124 -3.10 -20.71 -15.44
N SER A 125 -2.48 -19.56 -15.12
CA SER A 125 -3.12 -18.22 -15.18
C SER A 125 -4.44 -18.13 -14.42
N GLN A 126 -4.45 -18.60 -13.17
CA GLN A 126 -5.61 -18.51 -12.27
C GLN A 126 -5.27 -17.69 -11.02
N THR A 127 -6.30 -17.09 -10.42
CA THR A 127 -6.18 -16.35 -9.16
C THR A 127 -5.61 -17.27 -8.08
N ASN A 128 -4.44 -16.92 -7.54
CA ASN A 128 -3.76 -17.69 -6.49
C ASN A 128 -3.41 -16.76 -5.32
N LYS A 129 -3.12 -17.33 -4.15
CA LYS A 129 -2.80 -16.59 -2.94
C LYS A 129 -1.46 -17.03 -2.36
N LEU A 130 -0.72 -16.06 -1.82
CA LEU A 130 0.51 -16.26 -1.06
C LEU A 130 0.16 -16.67 0.36
N ILE A 131 0.82 -17.69 0.90
CA ILE A 131 0.63 -18.14 2.28
C ILE A 131 1.87 -17.79 3.08
N VAL A 132 1.72 -16.98 4.13
CA VAL A 132 2.78 -16.66 5.09
C VAL A 132 2.21 -16.72 6.50
N ASP A 133 2.82 -17.49 7.39
CA ASP A 133 2.34 -17.67 8.77
C ASP A 133 0.85 -18.04 8.85
N ASN A 134 0.39 -18.95 7.98
CA ASN A 134 -1.01 -19.38 7.86
C ASN A 134 -2.00 -18.27 7.49
N LYS A 135 -1.52 -17.11 7.02
CA LYS A 135 -2.34 -16.04 6.45
C LYS A 135 -2.20 -16.02 4.94
N GLU A 136 -3.30 -15.75 4.26
CA GLU A 136 -3.35 -15.63 2.81
C GLU A 136 -3.25 -14.15 2.38
N TYR A 137 -2.49 -13.90 1.31
CA TYR A 137 -2.32 -12.59 0.70
C TYR A 137 -2.62 -12.69 -0.80
N ASP A 138 -3.29 -11.68 -1.33
CA ASP A 138 -3.59 -11.62 -2.77
C ASP A 138 -2.31 -11.44 -3.58
N ILE A 139 -2.26 -12.12 -4.72
CA ILE A 139 -1.18 -11.98 -5.71
C ILE A 139 -1.74 -11.25 -6.92
N THR A 140 -1.13 -10.13 -7.29
CA THR A 140 -1.51 -9.40 -8.50
C THR A 140 -0.72 -9.92 -9.70
N ASP A 141 -1.42 -10.32 -10.76
CA ASP A 141 -0.80 -10.76 -12.02
C ASP A 141 -0.70 -9.59 -13.00
N ALA A 142 0.53 -9.26 -13.42
CA ALA A 142 0.77 -8.18 -14.36
C ALA A 142 0.35 -8.49 -15.81
N LYS A 143 -0.22 -9.67 -16.11
CA LYS A 143 -0.71 -10.02 -17.46
C LYS A 143 -2.08 -10.70 -17.48
N GLU A 144 -3.11 -9.99 -17.01
CA GLU A 144 -4.41 -9.93 -17.73
C GLU A 144 -5.26 -8.74 -17.27
N HIS A 145 -4.71 -7.53 -17.29
CA HIS A 145 -5.50 -6.30 -17.44
C HIS A 145 -4.56 -5.17 -17.85
N LYS A 146 -4.65 -4.74 -19.12
CA LYS A 146 -4.27 -3.36 -19.45
C LYS A 146 -5.26 -2.44 -18.74
N LYS A 147 -4.92 -2.03 -17.52
CA LYS A 147 -5.28 -0.72 -17.00
C LYS A 147 -4.25 -0.32 -15.95
N GLU A 148 -3.57 0.77 -16.30
CA GLU A 148 -2.46 1.39 -15.59
C GLU A 148 -2.74 1.57 -14.10
N THR A 149 -1.73 1.28 -13.28
CA THR A 149 -1.54 1.91 -11.98
C THR A 149 -0.03 1.95 -11.72
N GLU A 150 0.59 3.08 -12.05
CA GLU A 150 1.92 3.43 -11.55
C GLU A 150 1.79 3.87 -10.10
N VAL A 151 2.41 3.10 -9.20
CA VAL A 151 2.53 3.42 -7.77
C VAL A 151 3.69 4.41 -7.60
N SER A 152 3.36 5.69 -7.40
CA SER A 152 4.33 6.66 -6.89
C SER A 152 4.52 6.44 -5.38
N THR A 153 5.76 6.17 -4.99
CA THR A 153 6.19 5.96 -3.61
C THR A 153 6.17 7.30 -2.85
N SER A 154 5.43 7.37 -1.76
CA SER A 154 5.44 8.50 -0.83
C SER A 154 6.77 8.54 -0.06
N ASN A 155 7.58 9.58 -0.28
CA ASN A 155 8.70 9.90 0.58
C ASN A 155 8.17 10.69 1.79
N THR A 156 8.30 10.11 2.97
CA THR A 156 8.28 10.84 4.24
C THR A 156 9.64 10.61 4.88
N ASP A 157 10.44 11.66 5.00
CA ASP A 157 11.41 11.77 6.10
C ASP A 157 11.76 13.25 6.31
N GLU A 158 11.22 13.81 7.40
CA GLU A 158 11.85 14.92 8.10
C GLU A 158 12.78 14.33 9.16
N THR A 159 14.10 14.45 8.99
CA THR A 159 14.99 14.62 10.14
C THR A 159 16.23 15.42 9.75
N LYS A 160 16.56 16.40 10.59
CA LYS A 160 17.72 17.29 10.52
C LYS A 160 18.99 16.63 11.04
N GLU A 161 20.12 17.29 10.75
CA GLU A 161 21.53 17.06 11.16
C GLU A 161 22.33 16.19 10.19
N GLY A 162 23.54 16.54 9.74
CA GLY A 162 24.46 17.60 10.13
C GLY A 162 25.55 17.78 9.07
N VAL A 163 26.24 18.92 9.15
CA VAL A 163 27.27 19.40 8.23
C VAL A 163 28.54 18.53 8.30
N SER A 164 29.09 18.17 7.15
CA SER A 164 30.53 17.92 6.98
C SER A 164 30.97 18.38 5.59
N GLU A 165 31.94 19.30 5.57
CA GLU A 165 32.60 19.84 4.39
C GLU A 165 33.53 18.83 3.70
N GLU A 166 33.97 19.22 2.49
CA GLU A 166 35.08 18.70 1.67
C GLU A 166 34.76 17.62 0.61
N ASN A 167 34.63 18.03 -0.66
CA ASN A 167 35.77 18.11 -1.59
C ASN A 167 35.34 18.65 -2.98
N GLU A 168 35.90 19.79 -3.37
CA GLU A 168 35.78 20.32 -4.73
C GLU A 168 36.73 19.58 -5.70
N ASN A 169 36.18 18.68 -6.52
CA ASN A 169 36.58 18.35 -7.90
C ASN A 169 36.17 16.91 -8.28
N SER A 170 34.87 16.63 -8.30
CA SER A 170 34.35 15.47 -9.01
C SER A 170 33.23 15.91 -9.93
N VAL A 171 33.60 16.23 -11.18
CA VAL A 171 32.63 16.35 -12.26
C VAL A 171 32.23 14.93 -12.65
N SER A 172 31.10 14.45 -12.14
CA SER A 172 30.50 13.20 -12.57
C SER A 172 29.72 13.44 -13.87
N PRO A 173 30.13 12.84 -15.01
CA PRO A 173 29.52 13.10 -16.32
C PRO A 173 28.11 12.50 -16.51
N PHE A 174 27.55 11.88 -15.46
CA PHE A 174 26.20 11.29 -15.47
C PHE A 174 25.30 11.82 -14.36
N THR A 175 25.54 13.04 -13.89
CA THR A 175 24.58 13.70 -13.01
C THR A 175 23.33 14.01 -13.84
N LEU A 176 22.28 13.19 -13.71
CA LEU A 176 20.98 13.43 -14.36
C LEU A 176 20.54 14.87 -14.05
N PRO A 177 20.10 15.66 -15.05
CA PRO A 177 19.56 16.97 -14.77
C PRO A 177 18.38 16.80 -13.81
N ARG A 178 18.53 17.30 -12.58
CA ARG A 178 17.39 17.49 -11.69
C ARG A 178 16.61 18.66 -12.28
N LEU A 179 15.55 18.36 -13.03
CA LEU A 179 14.50 19.33 -13.31
C LEU A 179 14.00 19.84 -11.95
N SER A 180 14.42 21.04 -11.56
CA SER A 180 13.81 21.71 -10.41
C SER A 180 12.44 22.21 -10.87
N LEU A 181 11.46 21.31 -10.86
CA LEU A 181 10.07 21.73 -11.00
C LEU A 181 9.77 22.66 -9.82
N PRO A 182 9.19 23.86 -10.04
CA PRO A 182 8.68 24.66 -8.94
C PRO A 182 7.73 23.79 -8.13
N ALA A 183 7.77 23.92 -6.80
CA ALA A 183 6.93 23.14 -5.90
C ALA A 183 5.46 23.26 -6.35
N VAL A 184 4.91 22.16 -6.89
CA VAL A 184 3.50 22.08 -7.23
C VAL A 184 2.76 22.17 -5.90
N THR A 185 2.03 23.24 -5.70
CA THR A 185 1.09 23.33 -4.58
C THR A 185 -0.01 22.32 -4.85
N VAL A 186 0.04 21.17 -4.20
CA VAL A 186 -1.05 20.21 -4.21
C VAL A 186 -2.24 20.90 -3.55
N SER A 187 -3.27 21.23 -4.34
CA SER A 187 -4.54 21.69 -3.80
C SER A 187 -5.11 20.55 -2.96
N THR A 188 -5.17 20.72 -1.64
CA THR A 188 -5.72 19.70 -0.76
C THR A 188 -7.23 19.85 -0.74
N ASN A 189 -7.92 18.80 -1.19
CA ASN A 189 -9.37 18.75 -1.06
C ASN A 189 -9.74 18.75 0.43
N GLN A 190 -10.77 19.53 0.79
CA GLN A 190 -11.25 19.59 2.16
C GLN A 190 -11.73 18.20 2.60
N THR A 191 -11.30 17.77 3.79
CA THR A 191 -11.77 16.52 4.39
C THR A 191 -13.28 16.60 4.64
N ILE A 192 -14.03 15.66 4.06
CA ILE A 192 -15.44 15.45 4.34
C ILE A 192 -15.53 14.55 5.58
N SER A 193 -16.01 15.10 6.70
CA SER A 193 -16.15 14.38 7.95
C SER A 193 -17.39 13.49 7.94
N THR A 194 -17.22 12.20 8.20
CA THR A 194 -18.32 11.25 8.41
C THR A 194 -18.89 11.40 9.83
N GLU A 195 -20.21 11.38 9.98
CA GLU A 195 -20.89 11.47 11.27
C GLU A 195 -21.40 10.10 11.73
N TYR A 196 -21.22 9.81 13.02
CA TYR A 196 -21.70 8.59 13.67
C TYR A 196 -22.66 8.94 14.80
N THR A 197 -23.63 8.07 15.05
CA THR A 197 -24.51 8.14 16.22
C THR A 197 -24.27 6.93 17.11
N THR A 198 -24.49 7.11 18.41
CA THR A 198 -24.38 6.04 19.41
C THR A 198 -25.65 6.01 20.25
N ASP A 199 -26.30 4.84 20.29
CA ASP A 199 -27.48 4.58 21.11
C ASP A 199 -27.45 3.14 21.65
N ASP A 200 -28.58 2.65 22.18
CA ASP A 200 -28.69 1.30 22.75
C ASP A 200 -28.46 0.17 21.71
N GLN A 201 -28.46 0.47 20.41
CA GLN A 201 -28.14 -0.46 19.32
C GLN A 201 -26.66 -0.44 18.92
N GLY A 202 -25.84 0.45 19.49
CA GLY A 202 -24.41 0.57 19.23
C GLY A 202 -24.03 1.86 18.50
N THR A 203 -22.87 1.84 17.84
CA THR A 203 -22.33 2.99 17.09
C THR A 203 -22.34 2.70 15.59
N TYR A 204 -23.02 3.55 14.81
CA TYR A 204 -23.20 3.35 13.38
C TYR A 204 -23.24 4.69 12.61
N PRO A 205 -23.01 4.69 11.28
CA PRO A 205 -23.06 5.90 10.47
C PRO A 205 -24.44 6.57 10.55
N LYS A 206 -24.46 7.88 10.75
CA LYS A 206 -25.73 8.63 10.78
C LYS A 206 -26.40 8.66 9.41
N ALA A 207 -25.62 8.83 8.35
CA ALA A 207 -26.04 8.61 6.98
C ALA A 207 -25.61 7.21 6.56
N ASN A 208 -26.53 6.25 6.70
CA ASN A 208 -26.25 4.85 6.43
C ASN A 208 -27.07 4.29 5.27
N TRP A 209 -26.58 3.18 4.72
CA TRP A 209 -27.29 2.33 3.79
C TRP A 209 -27.08 0.88 4.16
N GLN A 210 -27.95 0.02 3.63
CA GLN A 210 -27.94 -1.41 3.93
C GLN A 210 -27.88 -2.24 2.64
N PRO A 211 -26.97 -3.25 2.55
CA PRO A 211 -26.95 -4.16 1.42
C PRO A 211 -28.27 -4.93 1.30
N THR A 212 -28.78 -5.06 0.07
CA THR A 212 -30.07 -5.71 -0.19
C THR A 212 -30.04 -7.16 0.32
N GLY A 213 -30.98 -7.50 1.20
CA GLY A 213 -31.07 -8.82 1.81
C GLY A 213 -30.12 -9.07 2.99
N ASN A 214 -29.36 -8.07 3.42
CA ASN A 214 -28.45 -8.16 4.56
C ASN A 214 -28.92 -7.24 5.69
N THR A 215 -29.45 -7.80 6.78
CA THR A 215 -30.02 -6.98 7.87
C THR A 215 -29.02 -6.58 8.94
N ASN A 216 -27.81 -7.13 8.93
CA ASN A 216 -26.84 -7.04 10.03
C ASN A 216 -25.68 -6.07 9.75
N VAL A 217 -25.72 -5.38 8.61
CA VAL A 217 -24.72 -4.39 8.20
C VAL A 217 -25.36 -3.04 7.97
N LEU A 218 -24.69 -1.98 8.45
CA LEU A 218 -24.99 -0.58 8.16
C LEU A 218 -23.69 0.10 7.69
N ASP A 219 -23.66 0.48 6.43
CA ASP A 219 -22.52 1.13 5.79
C ASP A 219 -22.75 2.63 5.62
N HIS A 220 -21.68 3.41 5.48
CA HIS A 220 -21.79 4.86 5.27
C HIS A 220 -22.21 5.18 3.82
N GLN A 221 -23.08 6.17 3.65
CA GLN A 221 -23.50 6.67 2.33
C GLN A 221 -22.35 7.34 1.56
N GLY A 222 -22.50 7.44 0.23
CA GLY A 222 -21.65 8.30 -0.58
C GLY A 222 -22.03 9.76 -0.40
N ASN A 223 -21.25 10.66 -0.99
CA ASN A 223 -21.62 12.06 -1.02
C ASN A 223 -22.39 12.41 -2.30
N LYS A 224 -23.27 13.39 -2.18
CA LYS A 224 -24.05 13.94 -3.27
C LYS A 224 -23.18 14.87 -4.09
N ASN A 225 -22.87 14.50 -5.33
CA ASN A 225 -22.20 15.35 -6.32
C ASN A 225 -20.91 16.00 -5.78
N GLY A 226 -20.02 15.23 -5.13
CA GLY A 226 -18.76 15.76 -4.61
C GLY A 226 -18.89 16.80 -3.48
N SER A 227 -20.09 16.97 -2.90
CA SER A 227 -20.34 17.94 -1.84
C SER A 227 -20.16 17.36 -0.44
N ASN A 228 -20.42 18.16 0.59
CA ASN A 228 -20.48 17.72 1.99
C ASN A 228 -21.87 17.16 2.40
N GLN A 229 -22.78 16.96 1.44
CA GLN A 229 -24.09 16.36 1.66
C GLN A 229 -24.05 14.88 1.29
N TRP A 230 -24.79 14.03 2.00
CA TRP A 230 -24.87 12.60 1.69
C TRP A 230 -25.89 12.32 0.58
N ASP A 231 -25.66 11.26 -0.19
CA ASP A 231 -26.43 10.94 -1.41
C ASP A 231 -27.89 10.51 -1.14
N GLY A 232 -28.21 10.06 0.08
CA GLY A 232 -29.54 9.59 0.45
C GLY A 232 -29.88 8.20 -0.09
N ILE A 233 -28.92 7.48 -0.66
CA ILE A 233 -29.11 6.12 -1.16
C ILE A 233 -29.06 5.19 0.04
N ASN A 234 -30.22 4.65 0.44
CA ASN A 234 -30.34 3.84 1.65
C ASN A 234 -30.19 2.33 1.43
N SER A 235 -30.13 1.86 0.16
CA SER A 235 -29.90 0.44 -0.13
C SER A 235 -29.46 0.21 -1.58
N TRP A 236 -28.54 -0.74 -1.78
CA TRP A 236 -28.18 -1.37 -3.06
C TRP A 236 -27.59 -2.77 -2.77
N ASP A 237 -27.15 -3.54 -3.77
CA ASP A 237 -26.81 -4.96 -3.60
C ASP A 237 -25.43 -5.25 -2.95
N GLY A 238 -24.57 -4.24 -2.87
CA GLY A 238 -23.21 -4.38 -2.35
C GLY A 238 -22.31 -5.22 -3.27
N ASP A 239 -22.51 -5.22 -4.59
CA ASP A 239 -21.56 -5.84 -5.54
C ASP A 239 -20.18 -5.16 -5.43
N PRO A 240 -19.10 -5.88 -5.08
CA PRO A 240 -17.75 -5.31 -5.01
C PRO A 240 -17.24 -4.75 -6.35
N ASN A 241 -17.82 -5.15 -7.47
CA ASN A 241 -17.48 -4.62 -8.80
C ASN A 241 -18.18 -3.31 -9.13
N ASP A 242 -19.19 -2.90 -8.37
CA ASP A 242 -19.85 -1.61 -8.56
C ASP A 242 -18.82 -0.48 -8.41
N ARG A 243 -18.86 0.49 -9.33
CA ARG A 243 -17.97 1.66 -9.35
C ARG A 243 -18.73 2.99 -9.23
N THR A 244 -19.98 2.95 -8.75
CA THR A 244 -20.91 4.09 -8.83
C THR A 244 -21.55 4.46 -7.51
N HIS A 245 -21.83 3.49 -6.63
CA HIS A 245 -22.57 3.70 -5.39
C HIS A 245 -21.65 3.90 -4.20
N SER A 246 -22.11 4.71 -3.24
CA SER A 246 -21.50 4.92 -1.93
C SER A 246 -20.05 5.43 -1.94
N TYR A 247 -19.64 6.13 -3.00
CA TYR A 247 -18.34 6.82 -3.04
C TYR A 247 -18.42 8.18 -2.37
N ILE A 248 -17.38 8.52 -1.61
CA ILE A 248 -17.10 9.89 -1.18
C ILE A 248 -16.12 10.47 -2.19
N GLU A 249 -16.62 11.38 -3.02
CA GLU A 249 -15.89 12.03 -4.11
C GLU A 249 -15.30 13.37 -3.65
N TYR A 250 -14.07 13.65 -4.06
CA TYR A 250 -13.30 14.85 -3.71
C TYR A 250 -12.87 15.58 -4.98
N GLY A 251 -12.89 16.92 -4.95
CA GLY A 251 -12.41 17.77 -6.05
C GLY A 251 -13.28 17.79 -7.30
N GLY A 252 -14.45 17.14 -7.28
CA GLY A 252 -15.37 17.08 -8.42
C GLY A 252 -16.40 15.97 -8.26
N THR A 253 -17.03 15.55 -9.35
CA THR A 253 -18.08 14.52 -9.36
C THR A 253 -17.81 13.47 -10.43
N GLY A 254 -18.05 12.19 -10.10
CA GLY A 254 -17.88 11.07 -11.02
C GLY A 254 -16.48 11.02 -11.63
N ASN A 255 -16.41 10.98 -12.96
CA ASN A 255 -15.16 10.97 -13.73
C ASN A 255 -14.40 12.31 -13.70
N GLN A 256 -14.98 13.35 -13.09
CA GLN A 256 -14.33 14.65 -12.88
C GLN A 256 -13.84 14.83 -11.43
N ALA A 257 -14.17 13.91 -10.52
CA ALA A 257 -13.59 13.94 -9.18
C ALA A 257 -12.08 13.70 -9.26
N ASP A 258 -11.28 14.42 -8.48
CA ASP A 258 -9.83 14.20 -8.38
C ASP A 258 -9.55 12.79 -7.87
N TYR A 259 -10.32 12.39 -6.86
CA TYR A 259 -10.34 11.05 -6.35
C TYR A 259 -11.67 10.76 -5.65
N ALA A 260 -11.97 9.47 -5.48
CA ALA A 260 -13.11 9.00 -4.74
C ALA A 260 -12.73 7.78 -3.91
N ILE A 261 -13.25 7.69 -2.69
CA ILE A 261 -13.01 6.55 -1.80
C ILE A 261 -14.33 5.92 -1.36
N ARG A 262 -14.31 4.62 -1.09
CA ARG A 262 -15.43 3.89 -0.53
C ARG A 262 -14.92 2.80 0.40
N LYS A 263 -15.58 2.66 1.55
CA LYS A 263 -15.42 1.52 2.44
C LYS A 263 -16.80 0.99 2.80
N PHE A 264 -17.03 -0.30 2.61
CA PHE A 264 -18.29 -0.94 2.98
C PHE A 264 -18.07 -2.40 3.36
N ALA A 265 -19.03 -2.98 4.06
CA ALA A 265 -19.02 -4.38 4.45
C ALA A 265 -20.24 -5.12 3.91
N LYS A 266 -20.16 -6.45 3.88
CA LYS A 266 -21.29 -7.31 3.55
C LYS A 266 -21.17 -8.60 4.33
N GLU A 267 -22.20 -8.95 5.09
CA GLU A 267 -22.26 -10.29 5.69
C GLU A 267 -22.33 -11.34 4.59
N THR A 268 -21.51 -12.37 4.74
CA THR A 268 -21.47 -13.52 3.85
C THR A 268 -22.67 -14.43 4.10
N THR A 269 -22.73 -15.56 3.39
CA THR A 269 -23.70 -16.62 3.70
C THR A 269 -23.47 -17.29 5.06
N THR A 270 -22.30 -17.07 5.68
CA THR A 270 -21.98 -17.55 7.03
C THR A 270 -22.34 -16.43 8.04
N PRO A 271 -23.33 -16.64 8.91
CA PRO A 271 -23.72 -15.63 9.89
C PRO A 271 -22.55 -15.18 10.77
N GLY A 272 -22.39 -13.87 10.93
CA GLY A 272 -21.31 -13.25 11.70
C GLY A 272 -19.96 -13.14 10.97
N LEU A 273 -19.86 -13.62 9.73
CA LEU A 273 -18.69 -13.41 8.88
C LEU A 273 -18.99 -12.32 7.85
N PHE A 274 -18.13 -11.30 7.78
CA PHE A 274 -18.30 -10.13 6.93
C PHE A 274 -17.11 -9.94 6.00
N ASP A 275 -17.40 -9.74 4.72
CA ASP A 275 -16.44 -9.22 3.75
C ASP A 275 -16.37 -7.70 3.90
N VAL A 276 -15.17 -7.13 3.83
CA VAL A 276 -14.95 -5.67 3.89
C VAL A 276 -14.19 -5.25 2.66
N TYR A 277 -14.70 -4.23 1.98
CA TYR A 277 -14.13 -3.71 0.74
C TYR A 277 -13.66 -2.28 0.94
N LEU A 278 -12.49 -2.00 0.38
CA LEU A 278 -11.94 -0.65 0.27
C LEU A 278 -11.69 -0.37 -1.22
N ASN A 279 -12.26 0.71 -1.73
CA ASN A 279 -12.01 1.18 -3.07
C ASN A 279 -11.42 2.60 -3.02
N ALA A 280 -10.38 2.83 -3.81
CA ALA A 280 -9.87 4.15 -4.13
C ALA A 280 -9.86 4.30 -5.66
N ARG A 281 -10.41 5.41 -6.16
CA ARG A 281 -10.40 5.79 -7.57
C ARG A 281 -9.66 7.10 -7.68
N GLY A 282 -8.54 7.14 -8.40
CA GLY A 282 -7.85 8.37 -8.75
C GLY A 282 -8.37 8.96 -10.06
N ASN A 283 -7.80 10.09 -10.45
CA ASN A 283 -8.02 10.73 -11.74
C ASN A 283 -6.71 11.35 -12.23
N VAL A 284 -6.66 11.65 -13.53
CA VAL A 284 -5.58 12.44 -14.10
C VAL A 284 -5.69 13.86 -13.56
N GLN A 285 -4.62 14.41 -12.99
CA GLN A 285 -4.59 15.80 -12.55
C GLN A 285 -4.75 16.72 -13.78
N LYS A 286 -5.87 17.44 -13.84
CA LYS A 286 -6.21 18.27 -15.02
C LYS A 286 -5.62 19.68 -14.95
N ASP A 287 -5.28 20.14 -13.75
CA ASP A 287 -4.69 21.45 -13.50
C ASP A 287 -3.22 21.32 -13.07
N ILE A 288 -2.38 20.85 -13.99
CA ILE A 288 -0.92 20.86 -13.83
C ILE A 288 -0.30 22.06 -14.58
N THR A 289 0.82 22.55 -14.07
CA THR A 289 1.66 23.52 -14.81
C THR A 289 2.08 22.88 -16.13
N PRO A 290 1.88 23.56 -17.29
CA PRO A 290 2.32 23.03 -18.58
C PRO A 290 3.81 22.68 -18.58
N LEU A 291 4.15 21.58 -19.23
CA LEU A 291 5.49 21.05 -19.39
C LEU A 291 5.99 21.32 -20.80
N ASP A 292 7.13 22.00 -20.90
CA ASP A 292 7.84 22.17 -22.17
C ASP A 292 8.95 21.11 -22.27
N LEU A 293 8.87 20.27 -23.31
CA LEU A 293 9.82 19.18 -23.54
C LEU A 293 10.47 19.33 -24.92
N VAL A 294 11.80 19.27 -25.00
CA VAL A 294 12.52 19.30 -26.27
C VAL A 294 13.31 18.01 -26.44
N LEU A 295 12.98 17.25 -27.49
CA LEU A 295 13.73 16.08 -27.89
C LEU A 295 14.94 16.53 -28.72
N VAL A 296 16.14 16.36 -28.17
CA VAL A 296 17.40 16.64 -28.88
C VAL A 296 17.98 15.31 -29.36
N VAL A 297 17.98 15.11 -30.68
CA VAL A 297 18.30 13.83 -31.31
C VAL A 297 19.58 13.93 -32.13
N ASP A 298 20.51 13.01 -31.90
CA ASP A 298 21.71 12.82 -32.69
C ASP A 298 21.36 12.15 -34.04
N TRP A 299 21.77 12.79 -35.13
CA TRP A 299 21.65 12.35 -36.52
C TRP A 299 23.01 12.11 -37.17
N SER A 300 24.08 12.05 -36.39
CA SER A 300 25.43 11.76 -36.88
C SER A 300 25.48 10.44 -37.64
N GLY A 301 26.45 10.29 -38.53
CA GLY A 301 26.60 9.09 -39.35
C GLY A 301 26.62 7.78 -38.54
N SER A 302 27.18 7.82 -37.33
CA SER A 302 27.26 6.68 -36.39
C SER A 302 25.89 6.16 -35.91
N MET A 303 24.83 6.94 -36.07
CA MET A 303 23.46 6.54 -35.74
C MET A 303 22.84 5.62 -36.79
N ASN A 304 23.45 5.48 -37.97
CA ASN A 304 23.07 4.47 -38.95
C ASN A 304 23.62 3.08 -38.61
N ASP A 305 24.65 3.02 -37.74
CA ASP A 305 25.22 1.74 -37.32
C ASP A 305 24.20 0.97 -36.47
N ASN A 306 23.93 -0.28 -36.86
CA ASN A 306 22.95 -1.15 -36.20
C ASN A 306 21.54 -0.53 -36.08
N ASP A 307 21.16 0.34 -37.02
CA ASP A 307 19.83 0.98 -37.08
C ASP A 307 19.42 1.73 -35.80
N ARG A 308 20.40 2.32 -35.09
CA ARG A 308 20.12 3.12 -33.88
C ARG A 308 19.13 4.24 -34.16
N ILE A 309 19.22 4.89 -35.32
CA ILE A 309 18.28 5.94 -35.72
C ILE A 309 16.88 5.39 -35.99
N GLY A 310 16.74 4.15 -36.46
CA GLY A 310 15.46 3.46 -36.57
C GLY A 310 14.82 3.22 -35.21
N GLU A 311 15.58 2.70 -34.25
CA GLU A 311 15.11 2.50 -32.87
C GLU A 311 14.75 3.80 -32.17
N VAL A 312 15.51 4.88 -32.41
CA VAL A 312 15.17 6.21 -31.89
C VAL A 312 13.83 6.70 -32.46
N LYS A 313 13.57 6.51 -33.76
CA LYS A 313 12.26 6.87 -34.34
C LYS A 313 11.12 6.10 -33.68
N ILE A 314 11.26 4.79 -33.54
CA ILE A 314 10.25 3.93 -32.89
C ILE A 314 10.04 4.38 -31.43
N GLY A 315 11.11 4.69 -30.71
CA GLY A 315 11.04 5.16 -29.33
C GLY A 315 10.33 6.51 -29.21
N VAL A 316 10.63 7.46 -30.10
CA VAL A 316 9.96 8.77 -30.14
C VAL A 316 8.48 8.62 -30.48
N ASP A 317 8.12 7.81 -31.47
CA ASP A 317 6.72 7.57 -31.83
C ASP A 317 5.95 6.99 -30.64
N ARG A 318 6.49 5.95 -29.99
CA ARG A 318 5.87 5.36 -28.79
C ARG A 318 5.76 6.36 -27.63
N PHE A 319 6.77 7.20 -27.43
CA PHE A 319 6.75 8.22 -26.40
C PHE A 319 5.63 9.24 -26.66
N VAL A 320 5.50 9.74 -27.89
CA VAL A 320 4.43 10.66 -28.29
C VAL A 320 3.05 10.01 -28.14
N ASP A 321 2.88 8.76 -28.58
CA ASP A 321 1.62 8.02 -28.43
C ASP A 321 1.24 7.85 -26.94
N THR A 322 2.21 7.53 -26.09
CA THR A 322 1.99 7.40 -24.63
C THR A 322 1.53 8.72 -24.03
N LEU A 323 2.12 9.85 -24.45
CA LEU A 323 1.69 11.18 -23.98
C LEU A 323 0.31 11.58 -24.54
N ALA A 324 -0.05 11.14 -25.74
CA ALA A 324 -1.37 11.37 -26.31
C ALA A 324 -2.47 10.64 -25.50
N ASP A 325 -2.18 9.43 -25.03
CA ASP A 325 -3.13 8.61 -24.26
C ASP A 325 -3.18 9.00 -22.76
N SER A 326 -2.21 9.78 -22.28
CA SER A 326 -2.06 10.15 -20.86
C SER A 326 -3.16 11.05 -20.28
N GLY A 327 -3.94 11.72 -21.12
CA GLY A 327 -4.97 12.68 -20.69
C GLY A 327 -4.43 14.04 -20.21
N ILE A 328 -3.11 14.30 -20.35
CA ILE A 328 -2.47 15.60 -20.08
C ILE A 328 -1.83 16.22 -21.33
N THR A 329 -2.16 15.75 -22.52
CA THR A 329 -1.52 16.16 -23.78
C THR A 329 -1.63 17.67 -24.03
N ASP A 330 -2.73 18.30 -23.63
CA ASP A 330 -2.94 19.75 -23.74
C ASP A 330 -2.03 20.57 -22.79
N LYS A 331 -1.36 19.89 -21.86
CA LYS A 331 -0.39 20.46 -20.92
C LYS A 331 1.06 20.21 -21.33
N ILE A 332 1.32 19.54 -22.45
CA ILE A 332 2.69 19.24 -22.89
C ILE A 332 2.96 19.95 -24.21
N ASN A 333 3.93 20.87 -24.21
CA ASN A 333 4.47 21.42 -25.45
C ASN A 333 5.72 20.63 -25.83
N MET A 334 5.79 20.19 -27.09
CA MET A 334 6.93 19.40 -27.57
C MET A 334 7.69 20.13 -28.68
N GLY A 335 9.00 20.23 -28.50
CA GLY A 335 9.97 20.64 -29.52
C GLY A 335 10.86 19.47 -29.94
N TYR A 336 11.44 19.60 -31.13
CA TYR A 336 12.38 18.62 -31.67
C TYR A 336 13.59 19.33 -32.28
N VAL A 337 14.80 18.89 -31.94
CA VAL A 337 16.06 19.40 -32.48
C VAL A 337 16.93 18.23 -32.91
N GLY A 338 17.15 18.11 -34.22
CA GLY A 338 18.17 17.20 -34.75
C GLY A 338 19.52 17.91 -34.85
N TYR A 339 20.61 17.25 -34.45
CA TYR A 339 21.98 17.70 -34.71
C TYR A 339 22.79 16.56 -35.33
N SER A 340 23.83 16.87 -36.11
CA SER A 340 24.67 15.87 -36.80
C SER A 340 26.14 16.22 -36.71
#